data_AF-A0A8B9P7H2-F1
#
_entry.id   AF-A0A8B9P7H2-F1
#
_cell.length_a   1.000
_cell.length_b   1.000
_cell.length_c   1.000
_cell.angle_alpha   90.00
_cell.angle_beta   90.00
_cell.angle_gamma   90.00
#
_symmetry.space_group_name_H-M   'P 1'
#
loop_
_entity.id
_entity.type
_entity.pdbx_description
1 polymer ?
#
loop_
_entity_poly.entity_id
_entity_poly.type
_entity_poly.pdbx_seq_one_letter_code
_entity_poly.pdbx_strand_id
1 'polypeptide(L)'
;MGGGGGGPPRLARSPALPSPALSMAAAARDHLPAAGLDEADEAVRGTCEDASVCKRFAVSVGYWKDPYIQYFVRQAKERKAPEINRGYYARVHGVSYLLKAFLKKTECNCQIVNLGAGMDTLFWRLKDENLLPRKYFEVDFPMIVARKIHNIKSKPPLSKPIMESHSGESLLIGSRGLGKAASTKSEKVCPYCQRPDVDSHSLDSSRYSIIGGDLRFSSDLEEKLKKHNLDIQLPTLLIAECVLVYMTPQQSANLLKWAASTFPVAMFINYEQVNMTDRFGQIMIENLQRRQCNLAGVEVCRSLDSQRERLLLNGWETAHAIDMMKVYSFLPQADVKRIEGLEFLDEKELFEQLMQHYCICWASKDSSNLGLASITF
;
A
#
# COMPACT_ATOMS: atom_id res chain seq x y z
N MET A 1 -6.00 34.36 64.34
CA MET A 1 -5.44 33.05 63.94
C MET A 1 -5.79 32.83 62.48
N GLY A 2 -4.82 33.09 61.59
CA GLY A 2 -4.94 32.84 60.16
C GLY A 2 -4.47 31.42 59.82
N GLY A 3 -5.08 30.82 58.81
CA GLY A 3 -4.70 29.48 58.36
C GLY A 3 -5.67 28.93 57.32
N GLY A 4 -5.69 29.53 56.13
CA GLY A 4 -6.31 28.96 54.94
C GLY A 4 -5.28 28.92 53.82
N GLY A 5 -5.08 27.76 53.20
CA GLY A 5 -4.40 27.67 51.91
C GLY A 5 -3.57 26.41 51.70
N GLY A 6 -3.87 25.70 50.59
CA GLY A 6 -2.87 24.95 49.85
C GLY A 6 -3.06 23.43 49.75
N GLY A 7 -4.15 22.97 49.13
CA GLY A 7 -4.15 21.63 48.53
C GLY A 7 -3.19 21.59 47.32
N PRO A 8 -2.57 20.45 47.01
CA PRO A 8 -1.53 20.35 45.97
C PRO A 8 -2.10 20.67 44.59
N PRO A 9 -1.29 21.21 43.66
CA PRO A 9 -1.74 21.59 42.34
C PRO A 9 -2.20 20.34 41.57
N ARG A 10 -3.41 20.40 41.00
CA ARG A 10 -3.87 19.41 40.03
C ARG A 10 -2.89 19.42 38.86
N LEU A 11 -2.23 18.28 38.64
CA LEU A 11 -1.46 18.02 37.42
C LEU A 11 -2.33 18.36 36.21
N ALA A 12 -1.91 19.36 35.44
CA ALA A 12 -2.50 19.67 34.16
C ALA A 12 -2.41 18.41 33.28
N ARG A 13 -3.56 17.95 32.78
CA ARG A 13 -3.57 16.92 31.73
C ARG A 13 -2.77 17.45 30.55
N SER A 14 -1.78 16.68 30.10
CA SER A 14 -1.09 16.92 28.84
C SER A 14 -2.12 17.10 27.72
N PRO A 15 -1.92 18.05 26.79
CA PRO A 15 -2.83 18.22 25.68
C PRO A 15 -2.81 16.95 24.82
N ALA A 16 -3.95 16.29 24.69
CA ALA A 16 -4.12 15.28 23.66
C ALA A 16 -4.07 16.00 22.30
N LEU A 17 -3.16 15.59 21.42
CA LEU A 17 -3.19 16.04 20.02
C LEU A 17 -4.26 15.26 19.24
N PRO A 18 -4.77 15.84 18.13
CA PRO A 18 -6.00 15.39 17.49
C PRO A 18 -5.85 14.04 16.78
N SER A 19 -6.98 13.40 16.50
CA SER A 19 -7.21 12.15 15.75
C SER A 19 -6.52 11.92 14.36
N PRO A 20 -5.97 12.91 13.63
CA PRO A 20 -5.53 12.71 12.24
C PRO A 20 -4.26 11.89 12.04
N ALA A 21 -3.13 12.19 12.70
CA ALA A 21 -1.86 11.48 12.44
C ALA A 21 -1.96 9.95 12.57
N LEU A 22 -2.92 9.51 13.38
CA LEU A 22 -3.34 8.14 13.64
C LEU A 22 -4.01 7.41 12.44
N SER A 23 -4.50 8.12 11.42
CA SER A 23 -5.28 7.52 10.31
C SER A 23 -4.44 7.26 9.05
N MET A 24 -3.28 7.90 8.92
CA MET A 24 -2.35 7.67 7.80
C MET A 24 -1.46 6.45 8.02
N ALA A 25 -1.30 6.01 9.28
CA ALA A 25 -0.39 4.92 9.66
C ALA A 25 -1.08 3.62 10.13
N ALA A 26 -2.39 3.49 9.97
CA ALA A 26 -3.24 2.40 10.47
C ALA A 26 -3.80 2.59 11.89
N ALA A 27 -5.02 2.06 12.09
CA ALA A 27 -5.86 2.18 13.26
C ALA A 27 -6.43 0.81 13.68
N ALA A 28 -5.61 -0.03 14.35
CA ALA A 28 -6.13 -1.26 14.95
C ALA A 28 -7.02 -0.96 16.17
N ARG A 29 -7.98 -1.87 16.42
CA ARG A 29 -8.96 -1.81 17.50
C ARG A 29 -8.37 -2.29 18.84
N ASP A 30 -8.83 -1.68 19.93
CA ASP A 30 -8.46 -2.04 21.29
C ASP A 30 -8.88 -3.47 21.65
N HIS A 31 -7.94 -4.38 21.97
CA HIS A 31 -8.05 -5.48 22.95
C HIS A 31 -6.65 -6.11 23.24
N LEU A 32 -6.28 -6.30 24.52
CA LEU A 32 -5.00 -6.83 25.06
C LEU A 32 -5.04 -8.37 25.31
N PRO A 33 -3.92 -9.15 25.51
CA PRO A 33 -2.50 -8.76 25.79
C PRO A 33 -1.36 -9.53 25.03
N ALA A 34 -0.16 -8.91 25.02
CA ALA A 34 1.24 -9.41 24.86
C ALA A 34 1.64 -10.42 23.72
N ALA A 35 2.42 -9.90 22.74
CA ALA A 35 2.64 -10.49 21.41
C ALA A 35 3.79 -11.49 21.22
N GLY A 36 3.45 -12.62 20.60
CA GLY A 36 4.36 -13.45 19.79
C GLY A 36 4.45 -12.96 18.33
N LEU A 37 5.31 -13.60 17.51
CA LEU A 37 5.50 -13.27 16.09
C LEU A 37 4.18 -13.29 15.29
N ASP A 38 3.25 -14.18 15.63
CA ASP A 38 1.94 -14.29 14.97
C ASP A 38 1.02 -13.08 15.25
N GLU A 39 1.10 -12.47 16.43
CA GLU A 39 0.32 -11.28 16.80
C GLU A 39 0.85 -10.01 16.11
N ALA A 40 2.18 -9.88 15.99
CA ALA A 40 2.79 -8.78 15.25
C ALA A 40 2.36 -8.82 13.77
N ASP A 41 2.37 -10.01 13.16
CA ASP A 41 1.91 -10.18 11.79
C ASP A 41 0.39 -9.93 11.67
N GLU A 42 -0.42 -10.24 12.68
CA GLU A 42 -1.86 -9.91 12.68
C GLU A 42 -2.12 -8.41 12.66
N ALA A 43 -1.42 -7.66 13.51
CA ALA A 43 -1.52 -6.21 13.53
C ALA A 43 -1.07 -5.58 12.20
N VAL A 44 0.04 -6.08 11.62
CA VAL A 44 0.51 -5.66 10.29
C VAL A 44 -0.54 -5.97 9.21
N ARG A 45 -1.17 -7.14 9.22
CA ARG A 45 -2.27 -7.47 8.29
C ARG A 45 -3.48 -6.56 8.47
N GLY A 46 -3.76 -6.10 9.68
CA GLY A 46 -4.82 -5.12 9.97
C GLY A 46 -4.65 -3.79 9.24
N THR A 47 -3.40 -3.36 9.01
CA THR A 47 -3.09 -2.09 8.32
C THR A 47 -3.62 -2.02 6.88
N CYS A 48 -3.75 -3.18 6.22
CA CYS A 48 -4.37 -3.30 4.90
C CYS A 48 -5.83 -2.84 4.93
N GLU A 49 -6.61 -3.21 5.96
CA GLU A 49 -7.99 -2.77 6.08
C GLU A 49 -8.08 -1.26 6.28
N ASP A 50 -7.22 -0.69 7.13
CA ASP A 50 -7.22 0.74 7.43
C ASP A 50 -6.89 1.61 6.22
N ALA A 51 -5.83 1.26 5.49
CA ALA A 51 -5.44 1.97 4.28
C ALA A 51 -6.57 1.90 3.24
N SER A 52 -7.19 0.74 3.09
CA SER A 52 -8.31 0.53 2.16
C SER A 52 -9.53 1.38 2.55
N VAL A 53 -9.88 1.42 3.84
CA VAL A 53 -11.00 2.22 4.36
C VAL A 53 -10.76 3.71 4.13
N CYS A 54 -9.55 4.21 4.41
CA CYS A 54 -9.22 5.62 4.20
C CYS A 54 -9.24 5.99 2.72
N LYS A 55 -8.64 5.15 1.86
CA LYS A 55 -8.70 5.32 0.40
C LYS A 55 -10.16 5.35 -0.09
N ARG A 56 -11.01 4.39 0.34
CA ARG A 56 -12.43 4.36 -0.05
C ARG A 56 -13.20 5.57 0.45
N PHE A 57 -12.93 6.03 1.68
CA PHE A 57 -13.58 7.22 2.22
C PHE A 57 -13.23 8.47 1.40
N ALA A 58 -11.94 8.71 1.13
CA ALA A 58 -11.51 9.84 0.32
C ALA A 58 -12.09 9.80 -1.12
N VAL A 59 -12.20 8.61 -1.73
CA VAL A 59 -12.89 8.43 -3.03
C VAL A 59 -14.36 8.84 -2.92
N SER A 60 -15.05 8.45 -1.84
CA SER A 60 -16.47 8.78 -1.66
C SER A 60 -16.73 10.29 -1.43
N VAL A 61 -15.73 11.01 -0.93
CA VAL A 61 -15.76 12.48 -0.81
C VAL A 61 -15.43 13.17 -2.13
N GLY A 62 -14.82 12.44 -3.09
CA GLY A 62 -14.47 12.96 -4.42
C GLY A 62 -13.02 13.38 -4.57
N TYR A 63 -12.12 12.96 -3.68
CA TYR A 63 -10.69 13.30 -3.82
C TYR A 63 -10.11 12.74 -5.12
N TRP A 64 -10.38 11.48 -5.47
CA TRP A 64 -10.07 10.93 -6.80
C TRP A 64 -11.13 9.92 -7.23
N LYS A 65 -11.10 9.54 -8.51
CA LYS A 65 -12.00 8.53 -9.07
C LYS A 65 -11.39 7.13 -8.94
N ASP A 66 -12.10 6.25 -8.24
CA ASP A 66 -11.80 4.83 -8.18
C ASP A 66 -13.12 4.03 -8.13
N PRO A 67 -13.59 3.49 -9.27
CA PRO A 67 -14.84 2.74 -9.29
C PRO A 67 -14.69 1.31 -8.73
N TYR A 68 -13.47 0.87 -8.40
CA TYR A 68 -13.14 -0.51 -8.05
C TYR A 68 -13.01 -0.73 -6.54
N ILE A 69 -12.51 0.25 -5.79
CA ILE A 69 -12.20 0.08 -4.36
C ILE A 69 -13.43 -0.32 -3.52
N GLN A 70 -14.62 0.08 -3.97
CA GLN A 70 -15.88 -0.30 -3.33
C GLN A 70 -16.15 -1.81 -3.28
N TYR A 71 -15.49 -2.60 -4.14
CA TYR A 71 -15.63 -4.05 -4.18
C TYR A 71 -14.72 -4.78 -3.17
N PHE A 72 -13.73 -4.10 -2.59
CA PHE A 72 -12.73 -4.73 -1.72
C PHE A 72 -12.87 -4.41 -0.22
N VAL A 73 -13.45 -3.26 0.10
CA VAL A 73 -13.56 -2.75 1.46
C VAL A 73 -14.89 -2.05 1.61
N ARG A 74 -15.55 -2.10 2.77
CA ARG A 74 -16.84 -1.42 3.01
C ARG A 74 -16.65 0.08 3.20
N GLN A 75 -17.71 0.85 2.98
CA GLN A 75 -17.71 2.29 3.27
C GLN A 75 -17.58 2.52 4.78
N ALA A 76 -16.65 3.38 5.20
CA ALA A 76 -16.61 3.83 6.60
C ALA A 76 -17.88 4.59 6.96
N LYS A 77 -18.41 4.31 8.16
CA LYS A 77 -19.51 5.08 8.74
C LYS A 77 -19.03 6.38 9.37
N GLU A 78 -17.83 6.34 9.96
CA GLU A 78 -17.19 7.48 10.59
C GLU A 78 -16.45 8.33 9.56
N ARG A 79 -16.49 9.65 9.74
CA ARG A 79 -15.75 10.58 8.90
C ARG A 79 -14.25 10.45 9.17
N LYS A 80 -13.44 10.62 8.12
CA LYS A 80 -12.00 10.85 8.23
C LYS A 80 -11.72 12.35 8.21
N ALA A 81 -10.72 12.77 8.99
CA ALA A 81 -10.35 14.18 9.09
C ALA A 81 -9.81 14.69 7.72
N PRO A 82 -10.08 15.94 7.32
CA PRO A 82 -9.71 16.48 6.00
C PRO A 82 -8.23 16.35 5.62
N GLU A 83 -7.32 16.61 6.54
CA GLU A 83 -5.87 16.45 6.41
C GLU A 83 -5.47 15.00 6.05
N ILE A 84 -6.27 14.01 6.45
CA ILE A 84 -6.06 12.61 6.09
C ILE A 84 -6.48 12.34 4.68
N ASN A 85 -7.64 12.84 4.26
CA ASN A 85 -8.09 12.66 2.90
C ASN A 85 -7.15 13.40 1.93
N ARG A 86 -6.68 14.60 2.28
CA ARG A 86 -5.64 15.35 1.55
C ARG A 86 -4.30 14.62 1.53
N GLY A 87 -3.87 14.03 2.65
CA GLY A 87 -2.66 13.20 2.72
C GLY A 87 -2.73 11.97 1.81
N TYR A 88 -3.84 11.23 1.84
CA TYR A 88 -4.07 10.10 0.93
C TYR A 88 -4.16 10.53 -0.54
N TYR A 89 -4.73 11.70 -0.83
CA TYR A 89 -4.73 12.25 -2.19
C TYR A 89 -3.31 12.46 -2.70
N ALA A 90 -2.47 13.14 -1.91
CA ALA A 90 -1.07 13.39 -2.26
C ALA A 90 -0.28 12.09 -2.39
N ARG A 91 -0.49 11.12 -1.49
CA ARG A 91 0.09 9.77 -1.55
C ARG A 91 -0.24 9.06 -2.86
N VAL A 92 -1.54 8.97 -3.20
CA VAL A 92 -2.00 8.28 -4.42
C VAL A 92 -1.50 9.00 -5.68
N HIS A 93 -1.54 10.34 -5.71
CA HIS A 93 -1.07 11.12 -6.85
C HIS A 93 0.44 11.05 -7.02
N GLY A 94 1.21 11.13 -5.93
CA GLY A 94 2.66 11.06 -5.97
C GLY A 94 3.17 9.73 -6.52
N VAL A 95 2.64 8.61 -6.01
CA VAL A 95 2.96 7.27 -6.54
C VAL A 95 2.50 7.14 -8.00
N SER A 96 1.28 7.61 -8.32
CA SER A 96 0.77 7.56 -9.69
C SER A 96 1.59 8.39 -10.67
N TYR A 97 2.15 9.52 -10.26
CA TYR A 97 2.95 10.38 -11.12
C TYR A 97 4.25 9.68 -11.53
N LEU A 98 5.01 9.16 -10.57
CA LEU A 98 6.24 8.41 -10.82
C LEU A 98 5.97 7.15 -11.64
N LEU A 99 4.89 6.42 -11.33
CA LEU A 99 4.48 5.25 -12.10
C LEU A 99 4.19 5.60 -13.56
N LYS A 100 3.42 6.67 -13.83
CA LYS A 100 3.10 7.09 -15.20
C LYS A 100 4.34 7.57 -15.95
N ALA A 101 5.29 8.22 -15.26
CA ALA A 101 6.58 8.59 -15.84
C ALA A 101 7.39 7.34 -16.25
N PHE A 102 7.43 6.31 -15.40
CA PHE A 102 8.07 5.03 -15.73
C PHE A 102 7.39 4.32 -16.92
N LEU A 103 6.05 4.23 -16.92
CA LEU A 103 5.30 3.66 -18.04
C LEU A 103 5.55 4.41 -19.34
N LYS A 104 5.66 5.75 -19.29
CA LYS A 104 5.99 6.58 -20.44
C LYS A 104 7.40 6.29 -20.97
N LYS A 105 8.41 6.18 -20.09
CA LYS A 105 9.80 5.88 -20.47
C LYS A 105 9.96 4.49 -21.09
N THR A 106 9.13 3.55 -20.67
CA THR A 106 9.17 2.15 -21.14
C THR A 106 8.15 1.86 -22.23
N GLU A 107 7.33 2.83 -22.63
CA GLU A 107 6.20 2.66 -23.56
C GLU A 107 5.27 1.50 -23.17
N CYS A 108 5.04 1.33 -21.85
CA CYS A 108 4.33 0.20 -21.25
C CYS A 108 4.94 -1.19 -21.53
N ASN A 109 6.11 -1.27 -22.19
CA ASN A 109 6.86 -2.50 -22.41
C ASN A 109 7.70 -2.85 -21.17
N CYS A 110 7.02 -3.03 -20.05
CA CYS A 110 7.63 -3.23 -18.74
C CYS A 110 6.77 -4.16 -17.87
N GLN A 111 7.24 -4.44 -16.65
CA GLN A 111 6.46 -5.09 -15.61
C GLN A 111 6.26 -4.15 -14.41
N ILE A 112 5.22 -4.39 -13.64
CA ILE A 112 5.01 -3.74 -12.34
C ILE A 112 4.87 -4.82 -11.27
N VAL A 113 5.59 -4.68 -10.16
CA VAL A 113 5.49 -5.54 -8.98
C VAL A 113 5.10 -4.68 -7.77
N ASN A 114 3.85 -4.79 -7.35
CA ASN A 114 3.32 -4.11 -6.17
C ASN A 114 3.50 -5.01 -4.94
N LEU A 115 4.46 -4.66 -4.08
CA LEU A 115 4.85 -5.39 -2.88
C LEU A 115 4.02 -4.89 -1.71
N GLY A 116 3.28 -5.79 -1.03
CA GLY A 116 2.33 -5.42 0.01
C GLY A 116 1.12 -4.68 -0.58
N ALA A 117 0.59 -5.19 -1.70
CA ALA A 117 -0.40 -4.49 -2.51
C ALA A 117 -1.74 -4.28 -1.79
N GLY A 118 -2.04 -5.04 -0.73
CA GLY A 118 -3.31 -4.97 -0.03
C GLY A 118 -4.50 -5.07 -0.97
N MET A 119 -5.49 -4.19 -0.78
CA MET A 119 -6.66 -4.06 -1.65
C MET A 119 -6.49 -3.00 -2.76
N ASP A 120 -5.25 -2.74 -3.20
CA ASP A 120 -4.98 -1.75 -4.25
C ASP A 120 -5.72 -2.08 -5.56
N THR A 121 -6.08 -1.03 -6.30
CA THR A 121 -6.94 -1.08 -7.49
C THR A 121 -6.22 -0.67 -8.79
N LEU A 122 -4.90 -0.45 -8.72
CA LEU A 122 -4.12 0.17 -9.79
C LEU A 122 -4.18 -0.61 -11.10
N PHE A 123 -4.20 -1.94 -11.08
CA PHE A 123 -4.37 -2.75 -12.30
C PHE A 123 -5.59 -2.31 -13.11
N TRP A 124 -6.77 -2.24 -12.48
CA TRP A 124 -8.01 -1.86 -13.16
C TRP A 124 -7.99 -0.40 -13.61
N ARG A 125 -7.47 0.51 -12.79
CA ARG A 125 -7.33 1.92 -13.17
C ARG A 125 -6.38 2.12 -14.36
N LEU A 126 -5.27 1.38 -14.42
CA LEU A 126 -4.37 1.40 -15.58
C LEU A 126 -5.03 0.82 -16.83
N LYS A 127 -5.89 -0.20 -16.69
CA LYS A 127 -6.67 -0.72 -17.83
C LYS A 127 -7.63 0.33 -18.37
N ASP A 128 -8.36 1.03 -17.52
CA ASP A 128 -9.27 2.10 -17.95
C ASP A 128 -8.55 3.25 -18.67
N GLU A 129 -7.29 3.49 -18.30
CA GLU A 129 -6.44 4.50 -18.93
C GLU A 129 -5.68 3.98 -20.17
N ASN A 130 -5.81 2.70 -20.54
CA ASN A 130 -5.03 2.03 -21.60
C ASN A 130 -3.51 2.06 -21.37
N LEU A 131 -3.09 1.96 -20.11
CA LEU A 131 -1.69 2.04 -19.66
C LEU A 131 -1.19 0.72 -19.04
N LEU A 132 -1.77 -0.43 -19.41
CA LEU A 132 -1.37 -1.71 -18.81
C LEU A 132 0.08 -2.08 -19.19
N PRO A 133 0.94 -2.44 -18.22
CA PRO A 133 2.27 -3.00 -18.47
C PRO A 133 2.15 -4.39 -19.12
N ARG A 134 3.25 -4.98 -19.60
CA ARG A 134 3.27 -6.38 -20.10
C ARG A 134 2.66 -7.34 -19.08
N LYS A 135 3.03 -7.19 -17.81
CA LYS A 135 2.38 -7.94 -16.72
C LYS A 135 2.42 -7.15 -15.41
N TYR A 136 1.33 -7.22 -14.66
CA TYR A 136 1.17 -6.59 -13.35
C TYR A 136 1.12 -7.67 -12.27
N PHE A 137 2.03 -7.59 -11.30
CA PHE A 137 2.15 -8.53 -10.19
C PHE A 137 1.78 -7.84 -8.89
N GLU A 138 1.02 -8.53 -8.06
CA GLU A 138 0.75 -8.16 -6.67
C GLU A 138 1.25 -9.24 -5.74
N VAL A 139 1.86 -8.82 -4.64
CA VAL A 139 2.33 -9.72 -3.59
C VAL A 139 1.82 -9.21 -2.26
N ASP A 140 1.26 -10.10 -1.46
CA ASP A 140 0.87 -9.82 -0.08
C ASP A 140 0.83 -11.12 0.73
N PHE A 141 0.58 -11.03 2.03
CA PHE A 141 0.39 -12.21 2.87
C PHE A 141 -0.73 -13.10 2.31
N PRO A 142 -0.60 -14.44 2.40
CA PRO A 142 -1.57 -15.39 1.86
C PRO A 142 -3.03 -15.13 2.28
N MET A 143 -3.25 -14.61 3.49
CA MET A 143 -4.57 -14.24 4.02
C MET A 143 -5.18 -13.04 3.27
N ILE A 144 -4.37 -12.00 2.99
CA ILE A 144 -4.80 -10.80 2.26
C ILE A 144 -5.10 -11.16 0.81
N VAL A 145 -4.24 -11.98 0.20
CA VAL A 145 -4.42 -12.50 -1.17
C VAL A 145 -5.69 -13.32 -1.29
N ALA A 146 -5.95 -14.26 -0.37
CA ALA A 146 -7.17 -15.07 -0.39
C ALA A 146 -8.43 -14.20 -0.33
N ARG A 147 -8.45 -13.18 0.52
CA ARG A 147 -9.56 -12.21 0.59
C ARG A 147 -9.71 -11.42 -0.72
N LYS A 148 -8.62 -10.96 -1.32
CA LYS A 148 -8.66 -10.21 -2.59
C LYS A 148 -9.14 -11.09 -3.74
N ILE A 149 -8.63 -12.31 -3.85
CA ILE A 149 -9.07 -13.30 -4.85
C ILE A 149 -10.56 -13.62 -4.68
N HIS A 150 -11.06 -13.79 -3.45
CA HIS A 150 -12.49 -13.99 -3.21
C HIS A 150 -13.34 -12.84 -3.77
N ASN A 151 -12.92 -11.59 -3.54
CA ASN A 151 -13.61 -10.42 -4.09
C ASN A 151 -13.51 -10.38 -5.62
N ILE A 152 -12.35 -10.67 -6.21
CA ILE A 152 -12.17 -10.74 -7.67
C ILE A 152 -13.09 -11.79 -8.28
N LYS A 153 -13.08 -13.03 -7.77
CA LYS A 153 -13.89 -14.14 -8.28
C LYS A 153 -15.40 -13.88 -8.13
N SER A 154 -15.82 -13.23 -7.05
CA SER A 154 -17.25 -13.01 -6.74
C SER A 154 -17.86 -11.77 -7.40
N LYS A 155 -17.06 -10.84 -7.95
CA LYS A 155 -17.53 -9.57 -8.51
C LYS A 155 -17.16 -9.45 -9.99
N PRO A 156 -18.12 -9.56 -10.92
CA PRO A 156 -17.86 -9.43 -12.36
C PRO A 156 -17.12 -8.14 -12.78
N PRO A 157 -17.34 -6.97 -12.15
CA PRO A 157 -16.56 -5.76 -12.45
C PRO A 157 -15.06 -5.88 -12.18
N LEU A 158 -14.63 -6.84 -11.35
CA LEU A 158 -13.23 -7.12 -11.07
C LEU A 158 -12.68 -8.25 -11.97
N SER A 159 -13.42 -9.34 -12.14
CA SER A 159 -12.94 -10.50 -12.91
C SER A 159 -12.97 -10.28 -14.42
N LYS A 160 -13.98 -9.59 -14.97
CA LYS A 160 -14.09 -9.37 -16.43
C LYS A 160 -12.87 -8.64 -17.02
N PRO A 161 -12.38 -7.53 -16.46
CA PRO A 161 -11.16 -6.87 -16.91
C PRO A 161 -9.92 -7.78 -17.00
N ILE A 162 -9.77 -8.71 -16.06
CA ILE A 162 -8.66 -9.67 -16.05
C ILE A 162 -8.83 -10.69 -17.18
N MET A 163 -10.05 -11.23 -17.36
CA MET A 163 -10.36 -12.19 -18.42
C MET A 163 -10.21 -11.59 -19.81
N GLU A 164 -10.67 -10.36 -20.04
CA GLU A 164 -10.54 -9.65 -21.32
C GLU A 164 -9.08 -9.39 -21.70
N SER A 165 -8.21 -9.26 -20.70
CA SER A 165 -6.78 -9.02 -20.90
C SER A 165 -6.02 -10.33 -21.10
N HIS A 166 -6.67 -11.48 -20.97
CA HIS A 166 -6.03 -12.78 -21.03
C HIS A 166 -5.87 -13.32 -22.45
N SER A 167 -4.66 -13.76 -22.76
CA SER A 167 -4.33 -14.51 -23.96
C SER A 167 -4.12 -15.97 -23.58
N GLY A 168 -5.17 -16.80 -23.66
CA GLY A 168 -5.13 -18.24 -23.33
C GLY A 168 -6.51 -18.81 -23.02
N GLU A 169 -6.69 -20.12 -23.18
CA GLU A 169 -7.99 -20.80 -22.96
C GLU A 169 -8.27 -21.13 -21.48
N SER A 170 -7.28 -21.06 -20.58
CA SER A 170 -7.39 -21.52 -19.20
C SER A 170 -7.21 -20.41 -18.15
N LEU A 171 -8.17 -19.49 -18.10
CA LEU A 171 -8.44 -18.76 -16.86
C LEU A 171 -9.53 -19.49 -16.08
N LEU A 172 -9.13 -20.29 -15.10
CA LEU A 172 -10.08 -20.93 -14.17
C LEU A 172 -10.58 -19.91 -13.11
N ILE A 173 -11.18 -18.81 -13.56
CA ILE A 173 -12.03 -17.95 -12.71
C ILE A 173 -13.44 -18.56 -12.76
N GLY A 174 -13.57 -19.75 -12.18
CA GLY A 174 -14.79 -20.55 -12.26
C GLY A 174 -15.97 -19.90 -11.53
N SER A 175 -16.91 -19.34 -12.30
CA SER A 175 -18.27 -19.05 -11.85
C SER A 175 -19.04 -20.36 -11.70
N ARG A 176 -19.04 -21.00 -10.52
CA ARG A 176 -20.08 -21.98 -10.18
C ARG A 176 -21.20 -21.27 -9.45
N GLY A 177 -22.28 -20.99 -10.17
CA GLY A 177 -23.56 -20.62 -9.55
C GLY A 177 -24.40 -19.69 -10.40
N LEU A 178 -24.93 -20.18 -11.53
CA LEU A 178 -26.17 -19.72 -12.19
C LEU A 178 -26.41 -20.62 -13.42
N GLY A 179 -26.72 -21.89 -13.19
CA GLY A 179 -27.10 -22.86 -14.21
C GLY A 179 -28.25 -23.70 -13.68
N LYS A 180 -29.39 -23.66 -14.38
CA LYS A 180 -30.67 -24.28 -14.02
C LYS A 180 -30.50 -25.77 -13.64
N ALA A 181 -31.13 -26.15 -12.53
CA ALA A 181 -31.17 -27.51 -12.04
C ALA A 181 -31.93 -28.43 -13.01
N ALA A 182 -31.26 -29.50 -13.45
CA ALA A 182 -31.91 -30.74 -13.83
C ALA A 182 -31.50 -31.80 -12.77
N SER A 183 -32.51 -32.51 -12.29
CA SER A 183 -32.53 -33.34 -11.10
C SER A 183 -31.63 -34.58 -11.19
N THR A 184 -30.87 -34.86 -10.12
CA THR A 184 -30.71 -36.22 -9.57
C THR A 184 -30.19 -36.20 -8.12
N LYS A 185 -30.84 -37.05 -7.34
CA LYS A 185 -30.85 -37.32 -5.88
C LYS A 185 -29.52 -37.18 -5.09
N SER A 186 -29.60 -36.30 -4.09
CA SER A 186 -29.17 -36.42 -2.68
C SER A 186 -27.88 -37.18 -2.31
N GLU A 187 -26.79 -36.42 -2.13
CA GLU A 187 -25.86 -36.61 -1.02
C GLU A 187 -25.92 -35.38 -0.11
N LYS A 188 -26.19 -35.60 1.18
CA LYS A 188 -26.18 -34.54 2.20
C LYS A 188 -24.73 -34.11 2.43
N VAL A 189 -24.30 -33.05 1.76
CA VAL A 189 -23.04 -32.35 2.07
C VAL A 189 -23.25 -31.54 3.35
N CYS A 190 -22.37 -31.74 4.34
CA CYS A 190 -22.37 -30.98 5.58
C CYS A 190 -22.08 -29.49 5.30
N PRO A 191 -22.84 -28.54 5.86
CA PRO A 191 -22.74 -27.12 5.54
C PRO A 191 -21.43 -26.46 6.04
N TYR A 192 -20.55 -27.21 6.73
CA TYR A 192 -19.31 -26.71 7.31
C TYR A 192 -18.04 -27.26 6.67
N CYS A 193 -18.14 -28.11 5.65
CA CYS A 193 -16.98 -28.64 4.91
C CYS A 193 -17.07 -28.27 3.43
N GLN A 194 -16.87 -26.98 3.16
CA GLN A 194 -16.33 -26.58 1.87
C GLN A 194 -14.91 -27.13 1.78
N ARG A 195 -14.64 -28.02 0.83
CA ARG A 195 -13.27 -28.42 0.49
C ARG A 195 -12.49 -27.13 0.18
N PRO A 196 -11.33 -26.89 0.81
CA PRO A 196 -10.55 -25.69 0.52
C PRO A 196 -10.16 -25.72 -0.95
N ASP A 197 -10.49 -24.64 -1.66
CA ASP A 197 -10.06 -24.38 -3.03
C ASP A 197 -8.51 -24.41 -3.02
N VAL A 198 -7.91 -25.37 -3.73
CA VAL A 198 -6.48 -25.71 -3.64
C VAL A 198 -5.57 -24.56 -4.12
N ASP A 199 -6.12 -23.53 -4.78
CA ASP A 199 -5.44 -22.30 -5.22
C ASP A 199 -6.06 -21.03 -4.58
N SER A 200 -6.25 -21.01 -3.25
CA SER A 200 -6.76 -19.79 -2.57
C SER A 200 -5.69 -18.71 -2.35
N HIS A 201 -4.41 -19.02 -2.57
CA HIS A 201 -3.28 -18.13 -2.26
C HIS A 201 -2.57 -17.58 -3.49
N SER A 202 -3.06 -17.84 -4.71
CA SER A 202 -2.58 -17.16 -5.91
C SER A 202 -3.64 -17.15 -7.01
N LEU A 203 -3.52 -16.20 -7.92
CA LEU A 203 -4.29 -16.15 -9.17
C LEU A 203 -3.33 -15.68 -10.26
N ASP A 204 -3.28 -16.41 -11.37
CA ASP A 204 -2.45 -16.09 -12.53
C ASP A 204 -3.30 -15.83 -13.78
N SER A 205 -2.90 -14.83 -14.54
CA SER A 205 -3.38 -14.54 -15.89
C SER A 205 -2.21 -14.03 -16.73
N SER A 206 -2.44 -13.76 -18.02
CA SER A 206 -1.35 -13.28 -18.88
C SER A 206 -0.93 -11.83 -18.57
N ARG A 207 -1.81 -11.00 -17.99
CA ARG A 207 -1.55 -9.57 -17.73
C ARG A 207 -1.62 -9.18 -16.25
N TYR A 208 -2.14 -10.03 -15.39
CA TYR A 208 -2.29 -9.80 -13.95
C TYR A 208 -2.00 -11.08 -13.16
N SER A 209 -1.22 -10.96 -12.09
CA SER A 209 -1.01 -12.03 -11.12
C SER A 209 -1.07 -11.48 -9.70
N ILE A 210 -1.64 -12.24 -8.78
CA ILE A 210 -1.58 -11.97 -7.34
C ILE A 210 -1.08 -13.21 -6.63
N ILE A 211 -0.11 -13.03 -5.73
CA ILE A 211 0.70 -14.10 -5.14
C ILE A 211 0.76 -13.94 -3.62
N GLY A 212 0.39 -15.01 -2.91
CA GLY A 212 0.57 -15.15 -1.47
C GLY A 212 2.03 -15.39 -1.13
N GLY A 213 2.69 -14.40 -0.53
CA GLY A 213 4.09 -14.45 -0.18
C GLY A 213 4.41 -13.55 0.99
N ASP A 214 5.38 -13.97 1.79
CA ASP A 214 5.93 -13.15 2.86
C ASP A 214 7.20 -12.45 2.34
N LEU A 215 7.14 -11.13 2.27
CA LEU A 215 8.19 -10.28 1.70
C LEU A 215 9.52 -10.36 2.49
N ARG A 216 9.50 -10.89 3.72
CA ARG A 216 10.70 -11.12 4.53
C ARG A 216 11.60 -12.21 3.94
N PHE A 217 11.08 -13.06 3.06
CA PHE A 217 11.78 -14.20 2.45
C PHE A 217 11.93 -14.01 0.93
N SER A 218 12.91 -13.21 0.51
CA SER A 218 13.11 -12.83 -0.90
C SER A 218 13.33 -14.02 -1.85
N SER A 219 13.93 -15.13 -1.39
CA SER A 219 14.14 -16.32 -2.22
C SER A 219 12.82 -17.03 -2.57
N ASP A 220 11.90 -17.17 -1.62
CA ASP A 220 10.56 -17.74 -1.84
C ASP A 220 9.73 -16.82 -2.75
N LEU A 221 9.84 -15.51 -2.52
CA LEU A 221 9.22 -14.49 -3.36
C LEU A 221 9.64 -14.61 -4.82
N GLU A 222 10.95 -14.73 -5.09
CA GLU A 222 11.48 -14.88 -6.43
C GLU A 222 10.99 -16.15 -7.12
N GLU A 223 11.02 -17.29 -6.41
CA GLU A 223 10.54 -18.57 -6.95
C GLU A 223 9.07 -18.48 -7.36
N LYS A 224 8.22 -17.88 -6.51
CA LYS A 224 6.81 -17.70 -6.81
C LYS A 224 6.57 -16.73 -7.98
N LEU A 225 7.26 -15.59 -8.01
CA LEU A 225 7.14 -14.65 -9.14
C LEU A 225 7.57 -15.29 -10.47
N LYS A 226 8.66 -16.08 -10.47
CA LYS A 226 9.12 -16.82 -11.65
C LYS A 226 8.11 -17.88 -12.10
N LYS A 227 7.46 -18.60 -11.18
CA LYS A 227 6.34 -19.53 -11.50
C LYS A 227 5.17 -18.81 -12.17
N HIS A 228 4.97 -17.53 -11.85
CA HIS A 228 4.00 -16.66 -12.51
C HIS A 228 4.57 -15.92 -13.72
N ASN A 229 5.64 -16.43 -14.34
CA ASN A 229 6.23 -15.89 -15.57
C ASN A 229 6.74 -14.45 -15.45
N LEU A 230 7.34 -14.08 -14.30
CA LEU A 230 8.14 -12.86 -14.19
C LEU A 230 9.36 -12.94 -15.11
N ASP A 231 9.50 -11.99 -16.02
CA ASP A 231 10.65 -11.86 -16.91
C ASP A 231 11.69 -10.87 -16.35
N ILE A 232 12.85 -11.37 -15.96
CA ILE A 232 13.92 -10.54 -15.37
C ILE A 232 14.59 -9.62 -16.39
N GLN A 233 14.40 -9.82 -17.69
CA GLN A 233 14.98 -8.99 -18.75
C GLN A 233 14.12 -7.75 -19.07
N LEU A 234 12.85 -7.72 -18.65
CA LEU A 234 11.99 -6.56 -18.85
C LEU A 234 12.28 -5.46 -17.81
N PRO A 235 12.23 -4.18 -18.21
CA PRO A 235 12.19 -3.07 -17.27
C PRO A 235 11.10 -3.30 -16.23
N THR A 236 11.44 -3.23 -14.94
CA THR A 236 10.51 -3.57 -13.87
C THR A 236 10.40 -2.44 -12.85
N LEU A 237 9.18 -1.96 -12.64
CA LEU A 237 8.86 -1.04 -11.56
C LEU A 237 8.39 -1.83 -10.33
N LEU A 238 9.06 -1.64 -9.20
CA LEU A 238 8.64 -2.17 -7.91
C LEU A 238 8.06 -1.05 -7.05
N ILE A 239 6.98 -1.34 -6.33
CA ILE A 239 6.27 -0.37 -5.48
C ILE A 239 6.13 -0.97 -4.09
N ALA A 240 6.53 -0.21 -3.07
CA ALA A 240 6.28 -0.50 -1.67
C ALA A 240 5.59 0.73 -1.04
N GLU A 241 4.26 0.67 -0.90
CA GLU A 241 3.45 1.82 -0.47
C GLU A 241 2.96 1.62 0.99
N CYS A 242 3.72 2.14 1.95
CA CYS A 242 3.64 1.86 3.39
C CYS A 242 3.81 0.37 3.69
N VAL A 243 4.98 -0.18 3.37
CA VAL A 243 5.24 -1.63 3.52
C VAL A 243 6.56 -1.90 4.23
N LEU A 244 7.65 -1.26 3.82
CA LEU A 244 8.97 -1.60 4.34
C LEU A 244 9.15 -1.24 5.82
N VAL A 245 8.44 -0.23 6.31
CA VAL A 245 8.43 0.16 7.73
C VAL A 245 7.91 -0.93 8.69
N TYR A 246 7.13 -1.90 8.19
CA TYR A 246 6.57 -3.00 9.00
C TYR A 246 7.52 -4.18 9.20
N MET A 247 8.62 -4.24 8.47
CA MET A 247 9.64 -5.28 8.59
C MET A 247 10.92 -4.70 9.20
N THR A 248 11.81 -5.57 9.70
CA THR A 248 13.06 -5.09 10.27
C THR A 248 13.91 -4.39 9.20
N PRO A 249 14.80 -3.47 9.59
CA PRO A 249 15.76 -2.82 8.69
C PRO A 249 16.50 -3.82 7.82
N GLN A 250 16.97 -4.91 8.42
CA GLN A 250 17.66 -6.00 7.70
C GLN A 250 16.75 -6.69 6.67
N GLN A 251 15.50 -7.00 7.03
CA GLN A 251 14.54 -7.63 6.10
C GLN A 251 14.25 -6.72 4.90
N SER A 252 14.00 -5.43 5.16
CA SER A 252 13.75 -4.49 4.08
C SER A 252 14.97 -4.22 3.20
N ALA A 253 16.18 -4.19 3.79
CA ALA A 253 17.43 -4.09 3.05
C ALA A 253 17.63 -5.31 2.13
N ASN A 254 17.35 -6.52 2.63
CA ASN A 254 17.41 -7.74 1.83
C ASN A 254 16.43 -7.68 0.63
N LEU A 255 15.20 -7.19 0.83
CA LEU A 255 14.22 -7.03 -0.24
C LEU A 255 14.66 -6.00 -1.29
N LEU A 256 15.19 -4.85 -0.85
CA LEU A 256 15.74 -3.81 -1.75
C LEU A 256 16.93 -4.34 -2.55
N LYS A 257 17.84 -5.08 -1.90
CA LYS A 257 19.03 -5.67 -2.52
C LYS A 257 18.66 -6.76 -3.52
N TRP A 258 17.67 -7.59 -3.18
CA TRP A 258 17.11 -8.58 -4.11
C TRP A 258 16.62 -7.88 -5.38
N ALA A 259 15.73 -6.89 -5.26
CA ALA A 259 15.19 -6.17 -6.41
C ALA A 259 16.30 -5.55 -7.29
N ALA A 260 17.29 -4.88 -6.69
CA ALA A 260 18.41 -4.30 -7.43
C ALA A 260 19.31 -5.33 -8.12
N SER A 261 19.44 -6.52 -7.54
CA SER A 261 20.28 -7.62 -8.06
C SER A 261 19.56 -8.42 -9.15
N THR A 262 18.25 -8.57 -9.07
CA THR A 262 17.45 -9.40 -9.99
C THR A 262 17.24 -8.72 -11.34
N PHE A 263 17.01 -7.41 -11.37
CA PHE A 263 16.64 -6.70 -12.60
C PHE A 263 17.80 -5.84 -13.12
N PRO A 264 18.17 -5.94 -14.41
CA PRO A 264 19.15 -5.04 -15.04
C PRO A 264 18.63 -3.60 -15.15
N VAL A 265 17.35 -3.45 -15.48
CA VAL A 265 16.65 -2.16 -15.61
C VAL A 265 15.46 -2.16 -14.65
N ALA A 266 15.50 -1.31 -13.63
CA ALA A 266 14.44 -1.23 -12.65
C ALA A 266 14.28 0.16 -12.03
N MET A 267 13.08 0.39 -11.51
CA MET A 267 12.78 1.52 -10.64
C MET A 267 12.10 1.00 -9.38
N PHE A 268 12.42 1.58 -8.21
CA PHE A 268 11.73 1.31 -6.96
C PHE A 268 11.03 2.57 -6.49
N ILE A 269 9.76 2.47 -6.09
CA ILE A 269 9.04 3.54 -5.40
C ILE A 269 8.75 3.07 -3.99
N ASN A 270 9.21 3.84 -3.00
CA ASN A 270 8.90 3.64 -1.58
C ASN A 270 8.12 4.85 -1.06
N TYR A 271 6.94 4.61 -0.48
CA TYR A 271 6.21 5.63 0.28
C TYR A 271 6.12 5.16 1.72
N GLU A 272 6.65 5.91 2.69
CA GLU A 272 6.53 5.60 4.12
C GLU A 272 6.89 6.82 4.97
N GLN A 273 7.02 6.60 6.27
CA GLN A 273 7.36 7.64 7.23
C GLN A 273 8.77 8.21 7.04
N VAL A 274 8.98 9.44 7.50
CA VAL A 274 10.27 10.12 7.59
C VAL A 274 10.26 11.07 8.80
N ASN A 275 11.43 11.56 9.21
CA ASN A 275 11.57 12.52 10.33
C ASN A 275 11.06 11.97 11.68
N MET A 276 11.11 10.65 11.87
CA MET A 276 10.50 9.96 13.03
C MET A 276 11.21 10.17 14.37
N THR A 277 12.31 10.92 14.39
CA THR A 277 13.13 11.15 15.60
C THR A 277 12.70 12.36 16.41
N ASP A 278 11.86 13.24 15.85
CA ASP A 278 11.39 14.43 16.56
C ASP A 278 10.20 14.13 17.49
N ARG A 279 9.68 15.15 18.17
CA ARG A 279 8.57 14.98 19.12
C ARG A 279 7.29 14.47 18.45
N PHE A 280 6.98 14.92 17.23
CA PHE A 280 5.80 14.47 16.50
C PHE A 280 5.96 13.01 16.06
N GLY A 281 7.12 12.65 15.53
CA GLY A 281 7.49 11.28 15.21
C GLY A 281 7.37 10.32 16.40
N GLN A 282 7.86 10.71 17.58
CA GLN A 282 7.70 9.90 18.80
C GLN A 282 6.23 9.71 19.19
N ILE A 283 5.42 10.77 19.11
CA ILE A 283 3.97 10.68 19.37
C ILE A 283 3.30 9.74 18.37
N MET A 284 3.69 9.78 17.10
CA MET A 284 3.18 8.89 16.05
C MET A 284 3.53 7.42 16.34
N ILE A 285 4.76 7.13 16.78
CA ILE A 285 5.18 5.78 17.19
C ILE A 285 4.36 5.27 18.37
N GLU A 286 4.28 6.06 19.45
CA GLU A 286 3.51 5.69 20.65
C GLU A 286 2.05 5.38 20.32
N ASN A 287 1.45 6.18 19.43
CA ASN A 287 0.08 6.02 18.99
C ASN A 287 -0.16 4.72 18.21
N LEU A 288 0.79 4.30 17.37
CA LEU A 288 0.71 3.04 16.63
C LEU A 288 0.93 1.83 17.53
N GLN A 289 1.88 1.93 18.47
CA GLN A 289 2.14 0.90 19.47
C GLN A 289 0.94 0.65 20.37
N ARG A 290 0.20 1.69 20.78
CA ARG A 290 -1.07 1.54 21.53
C ARG A 290 -2.11 0.70 20.79
N ARG A 291 -1.99 0.61 19.47
CA ARG A 291 -2.84 -0.18 18.58
C ARG A 291 -2.16 -1.46 18.11
N GLN A 292 -1.17 -1.96 18.85
CA GLN A 292 -0.41 -3.17 18.55
C GLN A 292 0.31 -3.15 17.19
N CYS A 293 0.38 -1.99 16.52
CA CYS A 293 1.07 -1.81 15.26
C CYS A 293 2.50 -1.35 15.54
N ASN A 294 3.43 -2.31 15.62
CA ASN A 294 4.84 -1.99 15.79
C ASN A 294 5.49 -1.66 14.44
N LEU A 295 6.16 -0.53 14.36
CA LEU A 295 6.95 -0.13 13.19
C LEU A 295 8.37 -0.69 13.31
N ALA A 296 8.55 -1.97 12.96
CA ALA A 296 9.83 -2.67 13.10
C ALA A 296 10.99 -1.97 12.37
N GLY A 297 10.71 -1.23 11.29
CA GLY A 297 11.67 -0.49 10.48
C GLY A 297 11.74 1.01 10.79
N VAL A 298 11.17 1.49 11.89
CA VAL A 298 11.13 2.95 12.15
C VAL A 298 12.52 3.59 12.28
N GLU A 299 13.53 2.81 12.69
CA GLU A 299 14.89 3.32 12.86
C GLU A 299 15.56 3.80 11.56
N VAL A 300 15.07 3.38 10.39
CA VAL A 300 15.56 3.87 9.08
C VAL A 300 14.78 5.09 8.57
N CYS A 301 13.67 5.45 9.22
CA CYS A 301 12.80 6.57 8.88
C CYS A 301 13.28 7.90 9.53
N ARG A 302 14.61 8.11 9.64
CA ARG A 302 15.20 9.26 10.35
C ARG A 302 15.11 10.56 9.57
N SER A 303 15.44 10.52 8.28
CA SER A 303 15.48 11.69 7.41
C SER A 303 15.33 11.28 5.94
N LEU A 304 15.14 12.26 5.05
CA LEU A 304 15.17 12.01 3.60
C LEU A 304 16.53 11.46 3.15
N ASP A 305 17.62 11.90 3.79
CA ASP A 305 18.96 11.37 3.53
C ASP A 305 19.08 9.89 3.90
N SER A 306 18.59 9.48 5.07
CA SER A 306 18.64 8.06 5.47
C SER A 306 17.83 7.17 4.53
N GLN A 307 16.71 7.68 4.01
CA GLN A 307 15.91 6.96 3.00
C GLN A 307 16.64 6.82 1.66
N ARG A 308 17.32 7.88 1.18
CA ARG A 308 18.16 7.81 -0.03
C ARG A 308 19.34 6.87 0.14
N GLU A 309 20.08 7.02 1.24
CA GLU A 309 21.26 6.21 1.54
C GLU A 309 20.90 4.72 1.62
N ARG A 310 19.77 4.39 2.26
CA ARG A 310 19.26 3.02 2.30
C ARG A 310 19.03 2.42 0.92
N LEU A 311 18.54 3.18 -0.06
CA LEU A 311 18.40 2.69 -1.43
C LEU A 311 19.77 2.48 -2.08
N LEU A 312 20.66 3.47 -2.01
CA LEU A 312 22.00 3.41 -2.61
C LEU A 312 22.85 2.26 -2.04
N LEU A 313 22.87 2.08 -0.71
CA LEU A 313 23.59 1.00 -0.03
C LEU A 313 23.09 -0.40 -0.42
N ASN A 314 21.85 -0.51 -0.92
CA ASN A 314 21.25 -1.77 -1.35
C ASN A 314 21.27 -1.96 -2.88
N GLY A 315 22.23 -1.32 -3.57
CA GLY A 315 22.57 -1.64 -4.95
C GLY A 315 21.84 -0.82 -6.03
N TRP A 316 21.14 0.24 -5.63
CA TRP A 316 20.52 1.18 -6.55
C TRP A 316 21.51 2.26 -7.01
N GLU A 317 21.44 2.69 -8.26
CA GLU A 317 22.41 3.63 -8.87
C GLU A 317 22.07 5.09 -8.57
N THR A 318 20.77 5.42 -8.59
CA THR A 318 20.26 6.73 -8.21
C THR A 318 19.22 6.58 -7.12
N ALA A 319 19.08 7.62 -6.28
CA ALA A 319 18.04 7.68 -5.26
C ALA A 319 17.63 9.13 -5.00
N HIS A 320 16.32 9.35 -4.96
CA HIS A 320 15.70 10.62 -4.66
C HIS A 320 14.69 10.42 -3.53
N ALA A 321 14.46 11.45 -2.74
CA ALA A 321 13.47 11.45 -1.67
C ALA A 321 12.99 12.88 -1.45
N ILE A 322 11.67 13.05 -1.36
CA ILE A 322 11.02 14.29 -0.94
C ILE A 322 9.92 13.98 0.08
N ASP A 323 9.67 14.91 0.99
CA ASP A 323 8.54 14.81 1.90
C ASP A 323 7.21 15.04 1.18
N MET A 324 6.11 14.63 1.80
CA MET A 324 4.80 14.73 1.16
C MET A 324 4.29 16.17 1.07
N MET A 325 4.81 17.09 1.87
CA MET A 325 4.47 18.51 1.72
C MET A 325 5.07 19.06 0.43
N LYS A 326 6.29 18.63 0.08
CA LYS A 326 6.90 18.92 -1.21
C LYS A 326 6.14 18.27 -2.36
N VAL A 327 5.69 17.01 -2.23
CA VAL A 327 4.78 16.38 -3.21
C VAL A 327 3.51 17.20 -3.40
N TYR A 328 2.88 17.64 -2.30
CA TYR A 328 1.68 18.46 -2.32
C TYR A 328 1.88 19.77 -3.10
N SER A 329 3.06 20.40 -2.95
CA SER A 329 3.43 21.62 -3.68
C SER A 329 3.58 21.43 -5.20
N PHE A 330 3.84 20.19 -5.65
CA PHE A 330 3.95 19.84 -7.07
C PHE A 330 2.61 19.46 -7.71
N LEU A 331 1.53 19.34 -6.93
CA LEU A 331 0.21 19.05 -7.49
C LEU A 331 -0.24 20.19 -8.42
N PRO A 332 -0.94 19.88 -9.53
CA PRO A 332 -1.53 20.91 -10.37
C PRO A 332 -2.43 21.86 -9.57
N GLN A 333 -2.30 23.17 -9.78
CA GLN A 333 -3.07 24.16 -8.99
C GLN A 333 -4.59 24.01 -9.16
N ALA A 334 -5.05 23.51 -10.31
CA ALA A 334 -6.45 23.17 -10.52
C ALA A 334 -6.91 22.02 -9.59
N ASP A 335 -6.06 21.02 -9.38
CA ASP A 335 -6.33 19.91 -8.48
C ASP A 335 -6.32 20.35 -7.02
N VAL A 336 -5.35 21.19 -6.62
CA VAL A 336 -5.30 21.77 -5.27
C VAL A 336 -6.61 22.53 -4.99
N LYS A 337 -7.00 23.48 -5.85
CA LYS A 337 -8.27 24.22 -5.69
C LYS A 337 -9.48 23.29 -5.59
N ARG A 338 -9.51 22.22 -6.39
CA ARG A 338 -10.61 21.25 -6.39
C ARG A 338 -10.67 20.48 -5.06
N ILE A 339 -9.57 19.89 -4.60
CA ILE A 339 -9.57 19.08 -3.38
C ILE A 339 -9.74 19.94 -2.12
N GLU A 340 -9.21 21.16 -2.10
CA GLU A 340 -9.40 22.06 -0.96
C GLU A 340 -10.84 22.58 -0.86
N GLY A 341 -11.57 22.60 -1.98
CA GLY A 341 -13.00 22.91 -2.02
C GLY A 341 -13.92 21.77 -1.57
N LEU A 342 -13.41 20.53 -1.39
CA LEU A 342 -14.23 19.40 -0.93
C LEU A 342 -14.52 19.46 0.57
N GLU A 343 -13.52 19.85 1.36
CA GLU A 343 -13.59 19.89 2.81
C GLU A 343 -12.78 21.06 3.37
N PHE A 344 -13.38 21.76 4.34
CA PHE A 344 -12.70 22.80 5.10
C PHE A 344 -11.63 22.18 6.01
N LEU A 345 -10.43 22.78 6.00
CA LEU A 345 -9.31 22.41 6.86
C LEU A 345 -8.98 23.61 7.75
N ASP A 346 -9.20 23.47 9.06
CA ASP A 346 -8.86 24.46 10.08
C ASP A 346 -7.42 24.29 10.57
N GLU A 347 -6.98 23.06 10.86
CA GLU A 347 -5.66 22.74 11.42
C GLU A 347 -4.59 22.58 10.32
N LYS A 348 -4.22 23.69 9.65
CA LYS A 348 -3.20 23.67 8.58
C LYS A 348 -1.82 23.26 9.07
N GLU A 349 -1.43 23.70 10.26
CA GLU A 349 -0.16 23.37 10.87
C GLU A 349 -0.06 21.87 11.16
N LEU A 350 -1.16 21.23 11.55
CA LEU A 350 -1.22 19.78 11.75
C LEU A 350 -1.09 19.02 10.43
N PHE A 351 -1.74 19.51 9.37
CA PHE A 351 -1.56 18.97 8.03
C PHE A 351 -0.11 19.07 7.55
N GLU A 352 0.53 20.23 7.71
CA GLU A 352 1.95 20.42 7.35
C GLU A 352 2.86 19.47 8.13
N GLN A 353 2.68 19.38 9.46
CA GLN A 353 3.44 18.44 10.30
C GLN A 353 3.24 16.99 9.82
N LEU A 354 2.00 16.57 9.57
CA LEU A 354 1.70 15.23 9.08
C LEU A 354 2.39 14.96 7.74
N MET A 355 2.33 15.90 6.81
CA MET A 355 2.91 15.75 5.47
C MET A 355 4.45 15.76 5.48
N GLN A 356 5.07 16.45 6.44
CA GLN A 356 6.53 16.42 6.65
C GLN A 356 7.02 15.12 7.30
N HIS A 357 6.12 14.30 7.85
CA HIS A 357 6.44 13.00 8.47
C HIS A 357 6.20 11.79 7.56
N TYR A 358 5.87 12.04 6.30
CA TYR A 358 5.86 11.04 5.24
C TYR A 358 6.73 11.49 4.09
N CYS A 359 7.28 10.54 3.36
CA CYS A 359 8.05 10.78 2.16
C CYS A 359 7.65 9.84 1.04
N ILE A 360 7.97 10.28 -0.18
CA ILE A 360 8.11 9.38 -1.31
C ILE A 360 9.56 9.38 -1.74
N CYS A 361 10.11 8.18 -1.87
CA CYS A 361 11.46 7.94 -2.34
C CYS A 361 11.39 7.12 -3.62
N TRP A 362 12.27 7.39 -4.56
CA TRP A 362 12.42 6.55 -5.72
C TRP A 362 13.87 6.38 -6.11
N ALA A 363 14.19 5.19 -6.60
CA ALA A 363 15.51 4.83 -7.02
C ALA A 363 15.46 4.15 -8.38
N SER A 364 16.53 4.25 -9.15
CA SER A 364 16.64 3.56 -10.44
C SER A 364 17.98 2.86 -10.62
N LYS A 365 17.95 1.83 -11.44
CA LYS A 365 19.10 1.18 -12.06
C LYS A 365 18.76 1.01 -13.55
N ASP A 366 19.64 1.44 -14.43
CA ASP A 366 19.26 1.60 -15.85
C ASP A 366 20.39 1.16 -16.79
N SER A 367 20.70 -0.14 -16.80
CA SER A 367 21.75 -0.70 -17.66
C SER A 367 21.50 -0.50 -19.17
N SER A 368 20.27 -0.14 -19.55
CA SER A 368 19.86 0.09 -20.95
C SER A 368 19.73 1.57 -21.31
N ASN A 369 20.05 2.49 -20.40
CA ASN A 369 19.97 3.94 -20.61
C ASN A 369 18.60 4.42 -21.12
N LEU A 370 17.50 3.89 -20.59
CA LEU A 370 16.14 4.38 -20.86
C LEU A 370 15.91 5.82 -20.34
N GLY A 371 16.85 6.32 -19.54
CA GLY A 371 16.78 7.64 -18.90
C GLY A 371 15.89 7.61 -17.67
N LEU A 372 15.87 6.49 -16.92
CA LEU A 372 15.10 6.38 -15.68
C LEU A 372 15.56 7.38 -14.62
N ALA A 373 16.85 7.70 -14.59
CA ALA A 373 17.44 8.71 -13.70
C ALA A 373 16.87 10.13 -13.90
N SER A 374 16.22 10.40 -15.05
CA SER A 374 15.56 11.69 -15.31
C SER A 374 14.13 11.78 -14.76
N ILE A 375 13.57 10.68 -14.24
CA ILE A 375 12.24 10.69 -13.64
C ILE A 375 12.33 11.45 -12.31
N THR A 376 11.60 12.56 -12.22
CA THR A 376 11.47 13.39 -11.03
C THR A 376 10.09 14.06 -11.01
N PHE A 377 9.65 14.49 -9.84
CA PHE A 377 8.50 15.39 -9.65
C PHE A 377 8.63 16.69 -10.43
#